data_AF-A0A5D2MAN4-F1
#
_entry.id   AF-A0A5D2MAN4-F1
#
_cell.length_a   1.000
_cell.length_b   1.000
_cell.length_c   1.000
_cell.angle_alpha   90.00
_cell.angle_beta   90.00
_cell.angle_gamma   90.00
#
_symmetry.space_group_name_H-M   'P 1'
#
loop_
_entity.id
_entity.type
_entity.pdbx_description
1 polymer ?
#
loop_
_entity_poly.entity_id
_entity_poly.type
_entity_poly.pdbx_seq_one_letter_code
_entity_poly.pdbx_strand_id
1 'polypeptide(L)'
;MALEWVVLGYTAGAEAIMLLLLTVPGLDGLRKGLIAVTRNLLKPFMSVVPFCLFLLMDIYWKYETRPTCDADSCTPSEYLRHQKSIMKSQRNALLIAAALILYWLLYYVTNLVVKIEQLNQRVERLKNRD
;
A
#
# COMPACT_ATOMS: atom_id res chain seq x y z
N MET A 1 -8.77 -4.71 16.63
CA MET A 1 -9.14 -5.75 15.66
C MET A 1 -10.01 -5.30 14.48
N ALA A 2 -10.86 -4.26 14.52
CA ALA A 2 -11.52 -3.73 13.31
C ALA A 2 -10.91 -2.40 12.85
N LEU A 3 -10.57 -1.52 13.80
CA LEU A 3 -10.01 -0.20 13.53
C LEU A 3 -8.71 -0.26 12.72
N GLU A 4 -7.81 -1.21 13.01
CA GLU A 4 -6.53 -1.36 12.31
C GLU A 4 -6.71 -1.60 10.81
N TRP A 5 -7.67 -2.45 10.42
CA TRP A 5 -7.96 -2.78 9.02
C TRP A 5 -8.71 -1.65 8.33
N VAL A 6 -9.53 -0.91 9.08
CA VAL A 6 -10.20 0.30 8.58
C VAL A 6 -9.16 1.37 8.25
N VAL A 7 -8.23 1.63 9.17
CA VAL A 7 -7.11 2.57 8.94
C VAL A 7 -6.28 2.12 7.74
N LEU A 8 -5.90 0.84 7.67
CA LEU A 8 -5.10 0.31 6.57
C LEU A 8 -5.82 0.39 5.21
N GLY A 9 -7.14 0.18 5.20
CA GLY A 9 -7.96 0.36 4.01
C GLY A 9 -8.01 1.81 3.55
N TYR A 10 -8.16 2.77 4.48
CA TYR A 10 -8.11 4.19 4.15
C TYR A 10 -6.74 4.63 3.65
N THR A 11 -5.65 4.12 4.23
CA THR A 11 -4.30 4.44 3.75
C THR A 11 -4.08 3.90 2.35
N ALA A 12 -4.44 2.64 2.08
CA ALA A 12 -4.33 2.04 0.74
C ALA A 12 -5.21 2.79 -0.28
N GLY A 13 -6.43 3.18 0.09
CA GLY A 13 -7.31 3.99 -0.77
C GLY A 13 -6.73 5.36 -1.09
N ALA A 14 -6.16 6.04 -0.09
CA ALA A 14 -5.50 7.33 -0.28
C ALA A 14 -4.28 7.22 -1.20
N GLU A 15 -3.44 6.18 -1.03
CA GLU A 15 -2.29 5.91 -1.90
C GLU A 15 -2.72 5.67 -3.36
N ALA A 16 -3.79 4.89 -3.57
CA ALA A 16 -4.34 4.63 -4.90
C ALA A 16 -4.85 5.92 -5.58
N ILE A 17 -5.55 6.79 -4.84
CA ILE A 17 -6.01 8.08 -5.36
C ILE A 17 -4.83 8.98 -5.72
N MET A 18 -3.81 9.05 -4.86
CA MET A 18 -2.60 9.83 -5.16
C MET A 18 -1.86 9.31 -6.39
N LEU A 19 -1.76 7.99 -6.55
CA LEU A 19 -1.20 7.36 -7.74
C LEU A 19 -1.98 7.72 -9.01
N LEU A 20 -3.31 7.69 -8.94
CA LEU A 20 -4.18 8.04 -10.06
C LEU A 20 -3.99 9.51 -10.44
N LEU A 21 -3.98 10.41 -9.46
CA LEU A 21 -3.73 11.84 -9.69
C LEU A 21 -2.35 12.11 -10.29
N LEU A 22 -1.30 11.36 -9.90
CA LEU A 22 0.05 11.51 -10.46
C LEU A 22 0.17 10.96 -11.89
N THR A 23 -0.62 9.93 -12.23
CA THR A 23 -0.52 9.24 -13.52
C THR A 23 -1.40 9.87 -14.61
N VAL A 24 -2.41 10.67 -14.26
CA VAL A 24 -3.27 11.36 -15.23
C VAL A 24 -2.46 12.39 -16.05
N PRO A 25 -2.38 12.24 -17.40
CA PRO A 25 -1.75 13.23 -18.26
C PRO A 25 -2.62 14.49 -18.39
N GLY A 26 -2.00 15.68 -18.39
CA GLY A 26 -2.70 16.96 -18.59
C GLY A 26 -2.71 17.92 -17.38
N LEU A 27 -2.17 17.53 -16.23
CA LEU A 27 -2.09 18.34 -15.00
C LEU A 27 -0.73 19.05 -14.84
N ASP A 28 -0.05 19.43 -15.91
CA ASP A 28 1.35 19.88 -15.84
C ASP A 28 1.56 21.15 -14.98
N GLY A 29 0.58 22.06 -14.94
CA GLY A 29 0.61 23.22 -14.04
C GLY A 29 0.46 22.87 -12.55
N LEU A 30 -0.29 21.81 -12.22
CA LEU A 30 -0.49 21.33 -10.86
C LEU A 30 0.53 20.27 -10.44
N ARG A 31 1.28 19.71 -11.39
CA ARG A 31 2.24 18.61 -11.20
C ARG A 31 3.29 18.95 -10.15
N LYS A 32 3.83 20.18 -10.13
CA LYS A 32 4.78 20.63 -9.09
C LYS A 32 4.18 20.62 -7.69
N GLY A 33 2.94 21.11 -7.55
CA GLY A 33 2.22 21.10 -6.28
C GLY A 33 1.89 19.68 -5.83
N LEU A 34 1.43 18.84 -6.76
CA LEU A 34 1.10 17.44 -6.49
C LEU A 34 2.33 16.64 -6.06
N ILE A 35 3.47 16.81 -6.74
CA ILE A 35 4.76 16.20 -6.33
C ILE A 35 5.13 16.62 -4.91
N ALA A 36 4.99 17.91 -4.57
CA ALA A 36 5.33 18.41 -3.24
C ALA A 36 4.42 17.82 -2.16
N VAL A 37 3.11 17.77 -2.41
CA VAL A 37 2.12 17.15 -1.52
C VAL A 37 2.41 15.66 -1.34
N THR A 38 2.59 14.91 -2.43
CA THR A 38 2.89 13.48 -2.37
C THR A 38 4.19 13.21 -1.65
N ARG A 39 5.25 14.01 -1.86
CA ARG A 39 6.54 13.82 -1.18
C ARG A 39 6.47 14.13 0.31
N ASN A 40 5.67 15.13 0.70
CA ASN A 40 5.41 15.45 2.11
C ASN A 40 4.53 14.41 2.80
N LEU A 41 3.60 13.78 2.08
CA LEU A 41 2.75 12.70 2.59
C LEU A 41 3.48 11.34 2.61
N LEU A 42 4.41 11.09 1.69
CA LEU A 42 5.20 9.86 1.66
C LEU A 42 6.07 9.69 2.92
N LYS A 43 6.48 10.80 3.54
CA LYS A 43 7.29 10.84 4.75
C LYS A 43 6.58 10.23 5.98
N PRO A 44 5.35 10.63 6.33
CA PRO A 44 4.56 9.94 7.35
C PRO A 44 4.12 8.53 6.91
N PHE A 45 3.90 8.28 5.61
CA PHE A 45 3.57 6.92 5.13
C PHE A 45 4.71 5.89 5.31
N MET A 46 5.96 6.31 5.53
CA MET A 46 7.04 5.40 5.93
C MET A 46 6.72 4.63 7.22
N SER A 47 5.88 5.16 8.12
CA SER A 47 5.46 4.44 9.33
C SER A 47 4.41 3.34 9.05
N VAL A 48 3.79 3.33 7.87
CA VAL A 48 2.84 2.28 7.47
C VAL A 48 3.59 0.98 7.17
N VAL A 49 4.81 1.03 6.65
CA VAL A 49 5.62 -0.17 6.38
C VAL A 49 5.90 -1.01 7.64
N PRO A 50 6.43 -0.45 8.76
CA PRO A 50 6.62 -1.22 9.99
C PRO A 50 5.29 -1.67 10.61
N PHE A 51 4.20 -0.90 10.43
CA PHE A 51 2.86 -1.31 10.87
C PHE A 51 2.34 -2.53 10.07
N CYS A 52 2.52 -2.55 8.76
CA CYS A 52 2.21 -3.69 7.90
C CYS A 52 3.01 -4.94 8.29
N LEU A 53 4.31 -4.78 8.59
CA LEU A 53 5.17 -5.88 9.06
C LEU A 53 4.68 -6.46 10.40
N PHE A 54 4.27 -5.59 11.34
CA PHE A 54 3.70 -6.02 12.61
C PHE A 54 2.41 -6.82 12.40
N LEU A 55 1.51 -6.37 11.50
CA LEU A 55 0.28 -7.09 11.17
C LEU A 55 0.54 -8.44 10.48
N LEU A 56 1.55 -8.52 9.61
CA LEU A 56 1.98 -9.80 9.02
C LEU A 56 2.50 -10.75 10.08
N MET A 57 3.27 -10.25 11.05
CA MET A 57 3.78 -11.06 12.15
C MET A 57 2.65 -11.53 13.08
N ASP A 58 1.64 -10.70 13.35
CA ASP A 58 0.43 -11.09 14.08
C ASP A 58 -0.37 -12.16 13.34
N ILE A 59 -0.49 -12.05 12.00
CA ILE A 59 -1.12 -13.08 11.16
C ILE A 59 -0.32 -14.39 11.20
N TYR A 60 1.01 -14.31 11.06
CA TYR A 60 1.90 -15.46 11.10
C TYR A 60 1.81 -16.19 12.44
N TRP A 61 1.88 -15.44 13.54
CA TRP A 61 1.74 -15.99 14.88
C TRP A 61 0.38 -16.67 15.09
N LYS A 62 -0.72 -16.06 14.61
CA LYS A 62 -2.07 -16.66 14.62
C LYS A 62 -2.22 -17.88 13.73
N TYR A 63 -1.38 -18.04 12.72
CA TYR A 63 -1.33 -19.24 11.90
C TYR A 63 -0.60 -20.37 12.64
N GLU A 64 0.52 -20.06 13.27
CA GLU A 64 1.36 -21.01 13.99
C GLU A 64 0.72 -21.53 15.28
N THR A 65 0.13 -20.65 16.10
CA THR A 65 -0.53 -21.03 17.37
C THR A 65 -1.93 -21.61 17.17
N ARG A 66 -2.28 -21.95 15.95
CA ARG A 66 -3.63 -22.40 15.62
C ARG A 66 -3.78 -23.89 15.85
N PRO A 67 -4.78 -24.34 16.62
CA PRO A 67 -5.06 -25.76 16.74
C PRO A 67 -5.49 -26.31 15.37
N THR A 68 -4.66 -27.18 14.81
CA THR A 68 -4.94 -27.96 13.60
C THR A 68 -5.86 -29.11 13.98
N CYS A 69 -7.04 -29.17 13.38
CA CYS A 69 -7.89 -30.34 13.49
C CYS A 69 -7.46 -31.34 12.40
N ASP A 70 -6.89 -32.47 12.80
CA ASP A 70 -6.77 -33.61 11.89
C ASP A 70 -8.16 -34.20 11.63
N ALA A 71 -8.38 -34.58 10.37
CA ALA A 71 -9.70 -34.85 9.78
C ALA A 71 -10.56 -35.89 10.53
N ASP A 72 -9.95 -36.72 11.38
CA ASP A 72 -10.63 -37.81 12.08
C ASP A 72 -11.22 -37.42 13.45
N SER A 73 -10.95 -36.22 13.98
CA SER A 73 -11.31 -35.85 15.37
C SER A 73 -12.23 -34.63 15.54
N CYS A 74 -12.59 -33.92 14.46
CA CYS A 74 -13.21 -32.59 14.57
C CYS A 74 -14.71 -32.58 14.26
N THR A 75 -15.50 -31.84 15.04
CA THR A 75 -16.94 -31.67 14.77
C THR A 75 -17.20 -30.71 13.58
N PRO A 76 -18.30 -30.86 12.81
CA PRO A 76 -18.58 -30.01 11.63
C PRO A 76 -18.62 -28.50 11.93
N SER A 77 -19.05 -28.13 13.14
CA SER A 77 -19.10 -26.75 13.63
C SER A 77 -17.69 -26.16 13.87
N GLU A 78 -16.75 -26.98 14.31
CA GLU A 78 -15.35 -26.59 14.51
C GLU A 78 -14.61 -26.43 13.18
N TYR A 79 -14.89 -27.30 12.20
CA TYR A 79 -14.37 -27.16 10.84
C TYR A 79 -14.84 -25.86 10.16
N LEU A 80 -16.13 -25.52 10.28
CA LEU A 80 -16.69 -24.26 9.76
C LEU A 80 -16.09 -23.02 10.44
N ARG A 81 -15.87 -23.09 11.75
CA ARG A 81 -15.18 -22.03 12.52
C ARG A 81 -13.73 -21.89 12.05
N HIS A 82 -13.08 -23.00 11.71
CA HIS A 82 -11.74 -23.03 11.17
C HIS A 82 -11.67 -22.40 9.76
N GLN A 83 -12.56 -22.76 8.84
CA GLN A 83 -12.64 -22.14 7.51
C GLN A 83 -12.87 -20.62 7.58
N LYS A 84 -13.76 -20.16 8.48
CA LYS A 84 -14.06 -18.73 8.67
C LYS A 84 -12.85 -17.92 9.17
N SER A 85 -12.05 -18.50 10.07
CA SER A 85 -10.77 -17.93 10.52
C SER A 85 -9.72 -17.82 9.42
N ILE A 86 -9.58 -18.86 8.58
CA ILE A 86 -8.65 -18.87 7.44
C ILE A 86 -9.02 -17.74 6.49
N MET A 87 -10.29 -17.67 6.08
CA MET A 87 -10.74 -16.69 5.08
C MET A 87 -10.64 -15.25 5.60
N LYS A 88 -10.78 -15.02 6.91
CA LYS A 88 -10.56 -13.72 7.54
C LYS A 88 -9.08 -13.30 7.50
N SER A 89 -8.16 -14.23 7.74
CA SER A 89 -6.71 -13.98 7.67
C SER A 89 -6.23 -13.70 6.23
N GLN A 90 -6.71 -14.49 5.26
CA GLN A 90 -6.36 -14.33 3.84
C GLN A 90 -6.72 -12.94 3.29
N ARG A 91 -7.93 -12.45 3.62
CA ARG A 91 -8.36 -11.09 3.22
C ARG A 91 -7.47 -10.00 3.82
N ASN A 92 -7.04 -10.19 5.06
CA ASN A 92 -6.16 -9.27 5.76
C ASN A 92 -4.73 -9.27 5.19
N ALA A 93 -4.20 -10.44 4.84
CA ALA A 93 -2.90 -10.57 4.18
C ALA A 93 -2.91 -9.91 2.79
N LEU A 94 -3.98 -10.11 2.00
CA LEU A 94 -4.17 -9.43 0.72
C LEU A 94 -4.21 -7.91 0.88
N LEU A 95 -4.89 -7.40 1.91
CA LEU A 95 -4.95 -5.95 2.17
C LEU A 95 -3.57 -5.37 2.50
N ILE A 96 -2.76 -6.09 3.29
CA ILE A 96 -1.39 -5.67 3.60
C ILE A 96 -0.50 -5.70 2.34
N ALA A 97 -0.57 -6.77 1.56
CA ALA A 97 0.18 -6.89 0.31
C ALA A 97 -0.19 -5.75 -0.66
N ALA A 98 -1.48 -5.44 -0.79
CA ALA A 98 -1.95 -4.33 -1.63
C ALA A 98 -1.42 -2.98 -1.13
N ALA A 99 -1.46 -2.69 0.18
CA ALA A 99 -0.93 -1.47 0.74
C ALA A 99 0.59 -1.32 0.48
N LEU A 100 1.37 -2.39 0.68
CA LEU A 100 2.81 -2.37 0.42
C LEU A 100 3.14 -2.14 -1.07
N ILE A 101 2.40 -2.79 -1.98
CA ILE A 101 2.57 -2.61 -3.42
C ILE A 101 2.19 -1.19 -3.86
N LEU A 102 1.07 -0.65 -3.35
CA LEU A 102 0.63 0.71 -3.66
C LEU A 102 1.64 1.75 -3.17
N TYR A 103 2.14 1.61 -1.94
CA TYR A 103 3.21 2.44 -1.41
C TYR A 103 4.47 2.39 -2.31
N TRP A 104 4.89 1.19 -2.71
CA TRP A 104 6.04 1.01 -3.61
C TRP A 104 5.84 1.71 -4.95
N LEU A 105 4.68 1.51 -5.57
CA LEU A 105 4.32 2.15 -6.83
C LEU A 105 4.31 3.67 -6.69
N LEU A 106 3.72 4.20 -5.61
CA LEU A 106 3.67 5.63 -5.34
C LEU A 106 5.08 6.22 -5.22
N TYR A 107 5.98 5.55 -4.49
CA TYR A 107 7.38 5.94 -4.37
C TYR A 107 8.10 5.94 -5.72
N TYR A 108 7.92 4.88 -6.52
CA TYR A 108 8.56 4.76 -7.83
C TYR A 108 8.07 5.82 -8.81
N VAL A 109 6.75 5.98 -8.95
CA VAL A 109 6.11 6.96 -9.84
C VAL A 109 6.51 8.38 -9.44
N THR A 110 6.49 8.71 -8.14
CA THR A 110 6.89 10.05 -7.68
C THR A 110 8.34 10.36 -8.06
N ASN A 111 9.26 9.41 -7.87
CA ASN A 111 10.66 9.59 -8.27
C ASN A 111 10.83 9.71 -9.79
N LEU A 112 10.07 8.94 -10.57
CA LEU A 112 10.10 9.02 -12.03
C LEU A 112 9.62 10.39 -12.51
N VAL A 113 8.49 10.88 -11.97
CA VAL A 113 7.95 12.19 -12.30
C VAL A 113 8.92 13.32 -11.94
N VAL A 114 9.59 13.24 -10.78
CA VAL A 114 10.64 14.20 -10.41
C VAL A 114 11.80 14.19 -11.40
N LYS A 115 12.25 13.01 -11.85
CA LYS A 115 13.30 12.91 -12.87
C LYS A 115 12.87 13.54 -14.19
N ILE A 116 11.64 13.26 -14.65
CA ILE A 116 11.08 13.83 -15.88
C ILE A 116 11.09 15.37 -15.82
N GLU A 117 10.65 15.95 -14.70
CA GLU A 117 10.65 17.40 -14.51
C GLU A 117 12.07 18.00 -14.57
N GLN A 118 13.05 17.35 -13.92
CA GLN A 118 14.45 17.77 -13.97
C GLN A 118 15.04 17.70 -15.38
N LEU A 119 14.67 16.66 -16.15
CA LEU A 119 15.07 16.49 -17.54
C LEU A 119 14.44 17.57 -18.43
N ASN A 120 13.14 17.83 -18.30
CA ASN A 120 12.45 18.90 -19.05
C ASN A 120 13.07 20.28 -18.79
N GLN A 121 13.37 20.61 -17.53
CA GLN A 121 14.03 21.88 -17.19
C GLN A 121 15.46 22.01 -17.75
N ARG A 122 16.15 20.88 -18.00
CA ARG A 122 17.47 20.90 -18.66
C ARG A 122 17.30 21.13 -20.16
N VAL A 123 16.32 20.48 -20.78
CA VAL A 123 16.00 20.67 -22.20
C VAL A 123 15.59 22.11 -22.48
N GLU A 124 14.74 22.70 -21.65
CA GLU A 124 14.28 24.09 -21.81
C GLU A 124 15.43 25.10 -21.66
N ARG A 125 16.35 24.86 -20.71
CA ARG A 125 17.57 25.68 -20.56
C ARG A 125 18.53 25.58 -21.75
N LEU A 126 18.62 24.41 -22.37
CA LEU A 126 19.42 24.24 -23.59
C LEU A 126 18.75 24.95 -24.77
N LYS A 127 17.44 24.79 -24.94
CA LYS A 127 16.66 25.43 -26.00
C LYS A 127 16.72 26.96 -25.94
N ASN A 128 16.71 27.55 -24.74
CA ASN A 128 16.78 29.02 -24.58
C ASN A 128 18.20 29.59 -24.79
N ARG A 129 19.20 28.75 -25.00
CA ARG A 129 20.61 29.13 -25.17
C ARG A 129 21.06 29.07 -26.64
N ASP A 130 20.29 28.40 -27.50
CA ASP A 130 20.37 28.42 -28.96
C ASP A 130 19.47 29.53 -29.53
#